data_AF-A0A7S1RV60-F1
#
_entry.id   AF-A0A7S1RV60-F1
#
_cell.length_a   1.000
_cell.length_b   1.000
_cell.length_c   1.000
_cell.angle_alpha   90.00
_cell.angle_beta   90.00
_cell.angle_gamma   90.00
#
_symmetry.space_group_name_H-M   'P 1'
#
loop_
_entity.id
_entity.type
_entity.pdbx_description
1 polymer ?
#
loop_
_entity_poly.entity_id
_entity_poly.type
_entity_poly.pdbx_seq_one_letter_code
_entity_poly.pdbx_strand_id
1 'polypeptide(L)'
;EEEPPPEGMLWVACAEEQVPAEARPVVGSLECLEASTEELTLDGASMGPFALRPERRVADLEEADCPACLLSSLSFKMTPPEGILAEGFSFIPRDPSPLAERCAELGGCELQRLMRCPV
;
A
#
# COMPACT_ATOMS: atom_id res chain seq x y z
N GLU A 1 32.86 -0.61 -12.51
CA GLU A 1 31.74 -0.03 -11.74
C GLU A 1 30.61 -1.04 -11.88
N GLU A 2 30.13 -1.61 -10.77
CA GLU A 2 28.92 -2.45 -10.81
C GLU A 2 27.73 -1.51 -11.03
N GLU A 3 26.91 -1.80 -12.05
CA GLU A 3 25.64 -1.10 -12.21
C GLU A 3 24.78 -1.37 -10.98
N PRO A 4 24.09 -0.35 -10.42
CA PRO A 4 23.21 -0.56 -9.30
C PRO A 4 22.15 -1.62 -9.68
N PRO A 5 21.77 -2.50 -8.74
CA PRO A 5 20.74 -3.49 -9.01
C PRO A 5 19.48 -2.78 -9.53
N PRO A 6 18.75 -3.38 -10.49
CA PRO A 6 17.57 -2.75 -11.04
C PRO A 6 16.53 -2.52 -9.93
N GLU A 7 16.28 -1.26 -9.61
CA GLU A 7 15.26 -0.85 -8.63
C GLU A 7 13.90 -0.74 -9.32
N GLY A 8 12.88 -1.33 -8.69
CA GLY A 8 11.48 -1.18 -9.09
C GLY A 8 10.67 -0.59 -7.93
N MET A 9 9.70 0.27 -8.25
CA MET A 9 8.76 0.79 -7.25
C MET A 9 7.44 0.01 -7.30
N LEU A 10 6.97 -0.41 -6.13
CA LEU A 10 5.62 -0.91 -5.96
C LEU A 10 4.67 0.28 -5.82
N TRP A 11 3.64 0.33 -6.66
CA TRP A 11 2.59 1.34 -6.61
C TRP A 11 1.30 0.73 -6.08
N VAL A 12 0.67 1.43 -5.14
CA VAL A 12 -0.65 1.06 -4.61
C VAL A 12 -1.59 2.22 -4.94
N ALA A 13 -2.65 1.91 -5.67
CA ALA A 13 -3.64 2.87 -6.10
C ALA A 13 -5.03 2.45 -5.59
N CYS A 14 -5.79 3.41 -5.07
CA CYS A 14 -7.18 3.18 -4.66
C CYS A 14 -8.15 3.27 -5.84
N ALA A 15 -7.72 3.85 -6.96
CA ALA A 15 -8.49 3.99 -8.19
C ALA A 15 -7.70 3.42 -9.37
N GLU A 16 -8.39 2.72 -10.28
CA GLU A 16 -7.77 2.06 -11.43
C GLU A 16 -7.09 3.06 -12.36
N GLU A 17 -7.65 4.26 -12.50
CA GLU A 17 -7.14 5.32 -13.37
C GLU A 17 -5.81 5.92 -12.89
N GLN A 18 -5.42 5.64 -11.64
CA GLN A 18 -4.14 6.07 -11.06
C GLN A 18 -3.01 5.06 -11.30
N VAL A 19 -3.32 3.87 -11.82
CA VAL A 19 -2.33 2.85 -12.15
C VAL A 19 -1.60 3.26 -13.44
N PRO A 20 -0.26 3.40 -13.42
CA PRO A 20 0.52 3.71 -14.63
C PRO A 20 0.33 2.65 -15.73
N ALA A 21 0.36 3.06 -16.99
CA ALA A 21 0.16 2.14 -18.13
C ALA A 21 1.28 1.10 -18.26
N GLU A 22 2.47 1.41 -17.78
CA GLU A 22 3.66 0.56 -17.74
C GLU A 22 3.73 -0.35 -16.51
N ALA A 23 2.76 -0.25 -15.59
CA ALA A 23 2.72 -1.07 -14.38
C ALA A 23 2.59 -2.56 -14.74
N ARG A 24 3.25 -3.41 -13.94
CA ARG A 24 3.26 -4.86 -14.11
C ARG A 24 2.68 -5.54 -12.87
N PRO A 25 1.94 -6.63 -13.04
CA PRO A 25 1.45 -7.42 -11.91
C PRO A 25 2.61 -8.02 -11.12
N VAL A 26 2.40 -8.20 -9.83
CA VAL A 26 3.40 -8.71 -8.89
C VAL A 26 2.92 -10.01 -8.24
N VAL A 27 3.86 -10.83 -7.80
CA VAL A 27 3.58 -12.07 -7.05
C VAL A 27 3.77 -11.79 -5.55
N GLY A 28 2.83 -12.25 -4.73
CA GLY A 28 2.91 -12.12 -3.27
C GLY A 28 1.56 -12.23 -2.57
N SER A 29 1.50 -11.71 -1.36
CA SER A 29 0.25 -11.49 -0.65
C SER A 29 0.12 -10.06 -0.10
N LEU A 30 -1.11 -9.63 0.00
CA LEU A 30 -1.53 -8.40 0.65
C LEU A 30 -2.35 -8.79 1.87
N GLU A 31 -1.96 -8.28 3.04
CA GLU A 31 -2.65 -8.52 4.30
C GLU A 31 -3.29 -7.24 4.81
N CYS A 32 -4.54 -7.33 5.27
CA CYS A 32 -5.30 -6.22 5.82
C CYS A 32 -6.22 -6.75 6.94
N LEU A 33 -5.77 -6.64 8.18
CA LEU A 33 -6.40 -7.22 9.36
C LEU A 33 -7.77 -6.64 9.69
N GLU A 34 -8.06 -5.40 9.28
CA GLU A 34 -9.37 -4.79 9.48
C GLU A 34 -10.37 -5.10 8.35
N ALA A 35 -9.93 -5.82 7.31
CA ALA A 35 -10.76 -6.20 6.18
C ALA A 35 -11.43 -7.56 6.38
N SER A 36 -12.64 -7.71 5.82
CA SER A 36 -13.36 -8.99 5.77
C SER A 36 -12.59 -10.08 5.03
N THR A 37 -11.70 -9.67 4.14
CA THR A 37 -10.76 -10.54 3.44
C THR A 37 -9.38 -10.15 3.94
N GLU A 38 -8.91 -10.85 4.97
CA GLU A 38 -7.66 -10.52 5.65
C GLU A 38 -6.43 -10.70 4.77
N GLU A 39 -6.48 -11.64 3.82
CA GLU A 39 -5.37 -11.94 2.92
C GLU A 39 -5.84 -12.03 1.46
N LEU A 40 -5.12 -11.35 0.57
CA LEU A 40 -5.30 -11.38 -0.87
C LEU A 40 -4.03 -11.89 -1.55
N THR A 41 -4.17 -12.90 -2.41
CA THR A 41 -3.05 -13.41 -3.22
C THR A 41 -2.87 -12.56 -4.47
N LEU A 42 -1.63 -12.11 -4.70
CA LEU A 42 -1.18 -11.45 -5.92
C LEU A 42 -0.51 -12.51 -6.80
N ASP A 43 -1.10 -12.81 -7.95
CA ASP A 43 -0.73 -13.96 -8.78
C ASP A 43 0.34 -13.67 -9.85
N GLY A 44 0.79 -12.41 -9.96
CA GLY A 44 1.72 -11.97 -11.00
C GLY A 44 1.12 -11.95 -12.41
N ALA A 45 -0.20 -12.09 -12.56
CA ALA A 45 -0.90 -12.05 -13.85
C ALA A 45 -2.01 -11.00 -13.88
N SER A 46 -2.69 -10.79 -12.76
CA SER A 46 -3.78 -9.83 -12.61
C SER A 46 -3.31 -8.54 -11.94
N MET A 47 -3.81 -7.42 -12.46
CA MET A 47 -3.79 -6.13 -11.75
C MET A 47 -5.14 -5.97 -11.04
N GLY A 48 -5.18 -5.14 -10.00
CA GLY A 48 -6.43 -4.81 -9.30
C GLY A 48 -7.53 -4.26 -10.24
N PRO A 49 -8.71 -3.92 -9.72
CA PRO A 49 -8.95 -3.58 -8.32
C PRO A 49 -9.17 -4.78 -7.40
N PHE A 50 -8.58 -4.72 -6.21
CA PHE A 50 -8.84 -5.66 -5.13
C PHE A 50 -9.89 -5.06 -4.18
N ALA A 51 -11.01 -5.76 -4.00
CA ALA A 51 -12.08 -5.27 -3.14
C ALA A 51 -11.77 -5.57 -1.66
N LEU A 52 -11.35 -4.55 -0.92
CA LEU A 52 -11.25 -4.57 0.54
C LEU A 52 -12.53 -3.99 1.14
N ARG A 53 -13.10 -4.68 2.14
CA ARG A 53 -14.30 -4.24 2.87
C ARG A 53 -14.02 -4.32 4.36
N PRO A 54 -14.50 -3.38 5.18
CA PRO A 54 -14.37 -3.49 6.63
C PRO A 54 -15.08 -4.73 7.16
N GLU A 55 -14.48 -5.40 8.15
CA GLU A 55 -15.12 -6.54 8.83
C GLU A 55 -16.30 -6.08 9.70
N ARG A 56 -16.17 -4.91 10.36
CA ARG A 56 -17.25 -4.27 11.12
C ARG A 56 -18.04 -3.31 10.26
N ARG A 57 -19.36 -3.37 10.33
CA ARG A 57 -20.20 -2.38 9.64
C ARG A 57 -20.07 -1.04 10.36
N VAL A 58 -19.96 0.04 9.60
CA VAL A 58 -19.95 1.42 10.13
C VAL A 58 -21.19 1.70 11.00
N ALA A 59 -22.30 0.99 10.77
CA ALA A 59 -23.53 1.08 11.55
C ALA A 59 -23.40 0.56 13.00
N ASP A 60 -22.35 -0.21 13.31
CA ASP A 60 -22.10 -0.78 14.64
C ASP A 60 -21.15 0.11 15.47
N LEU A 61 -20.68 1.22 14.91
CA LEU A 61 -19.81 2.18 15.61
C LEU A 61 -20.66 3.29 16.23
N GLU A 62 -20.46 3.55 17.51
CA GLU A 62 -21.04 4.71 18.19
C GLU A 62 -20.45 6.00 17.59
N GLU A 63 -21.19 7.11 17.58
CA GLU A 63 -20.77 8.40 16.99
C GLU A 63 -19.42 8.95 17.52
N ALA A 64 -18.92 8.39 18.63
CA ALA A 64 -17.64 8.73 19.24
C ALA A 64 -16.45 7.91 18.73
N ASP A 65 -16.68 6.74 18.11
CA ASP A 65 -15.63 5.92 17.52
C ASP A 65 -15.37 6.38 16.09
N CYS A 66 -14.30 7.16 15.90
CA CYS A 66 -13.79 7.44 14.57
C CYS A 66 -13.42 6.08 13.94
N PRO A 67 -14.07 5.65 12.83
CA PRO A 67 -13.74 4.37 12.22
C PRO A 67 -12.25 4.37 11.88
N ALA A 68 -11.52 3.38 12.40
CA ALA A 68 -10.13 3.18 12.02
C ALA A 68 -10.05 3.13 10.48
N CYS A 69 -9.03 3.78 9.91
CA CYS A 69 -8.79 3.70 8.47
C CYS A 69 -8.61 2.22 8.09
N LEU A 70 -9.45 1.69 7.19
CA LEU A 70 -9.41 0.27 6.79
C LEU A 70 -8.02 -0.19 6.37
N LEU A 71 -7.24 0.70 5.75
CA LEU A 71 -5.92 0.40 5.22
C LEU A 71 -4.81 0.58 6.27
N SER A 72 -5.12 0.79 7.55
CA SER A 72 -4.10 1.04 8.58
C SER A 72 -3.19 -0.14 8.85
N SER A 73 -3.67 -1.37 8.72
CA SER A 73 -2.85 -2.58 8.81
C SER A 73 -2.41 -3.14 7.45
N LEU A 74 -2.65 -2.40 6.35
CA LEU A 74 -2.33 -2.87 5.02
C LEU A 74 -0.82 -3.14 4.92
N SER A 75 -0.46 -4.39 4.62
CA SER A 75 0.93 -4.80 4.47
C SER A 75 1.11 -5.71 3.25
N PHE A 76 2.29 -5.65 2.65
CA PHE A 76 2.65 -6.41 1.46
C PHE A 76 3.75 -7.41 1.79
N LYS A 77 3.55 -8.67 1.38
CA LYS A 77 4.56 -9.72 1.41
C LYS A 77 4.86 -10.11 -0.03
N MET A 78 5.88 -9.49 -0.61
CA MET A 78 6.28 -9.77 -1.99
C MET A 78 7.02 -11.10 -2.09
N THR A 79 6.68 -11.89 -3.11
CA THR A 79 7.46 -13.06 -3.50
C THR A 79 8.53 -12.63 -4.50
N PRO A 80 9.81 -13.00 -4.28
CA PRO A 80 10.88 -12.71 -5.24
C PRO A 80 10.58 -13.36 -6.61
N PRO A 81 11.00 -12.73 -7.72
CA PRO A 81 10.87 -13.32 -9.05
C PRO A 81 11.72 -14.58 -9.16
N GLU A 82 11.31 -15.52 -10.02
CA GLU A 82 12.04 -16.77 -10.23
C GLU A 82 13.37 -16.57 -10.98
N GLY A 83 14.30 -17.51 -10.78
CA GLY A 83 15.57 -17.57 -11.50
C GLY A 83 16.69 -16.75 -10.85
N ILE A 84 17.61 -16.24 -11.68
CA ILE A 84 18.87 -15.62 -11.24
C ILE A 84 18.62 -14.33 -10.44
N LEU A 85 17.45 -13.70 -10.61
CA LEU A 85 17.05 -12.48 -9.90
C LEU A 85 16.48 -12.75 -8.51
N ALA A 86 16.21 -14.00 -8.14
CA ALA A 86 15.74 -14.36 -6.80
C ALA A 86 16.85 -14.15 -5.75
N GLU A 87 18.08 -14.47 -6.12
CA GLU A 87 19.25 -14.32 -5.26
C GLU A 87 19.60 -12.83 -5.13
N GLY A 88 19.26 -12.25 -3.97
CA GLY A 88 19.50 -10.84 -3.68
C GLY A 88 18.30 -9.92 -3.86
N PHE A 89 17.12 -10.45 -4.21
CA PHE A 89 15.89 -9.66 -4.18
C PHE A 89 15.52 -9.31 -2.74
N SER A 90 15.30 -8.02 -2.47
CA SER A 90 14.76 -7.55 -1.21
C SER A 90 13.68 -6.51 -1.45
N PHE A 91 12.59 -6.63 -0.70
CA PHE A 91 11.59 -5.57 -0.60
C PHE A 91 11.99 -4.67 0.56
N ILE A 92 12.05 -3.36 0.30
CA ILE A 92 12.40 -2.35 1.29
C ILE A 92 11.31 -1.27 1.27
N PRO A 93 10.70 -0.94 2.43
CA PRO A 93 9.80 0.19 2.52
C PRO A 93 10.51 1.48 2.10
N ARG A 94 9.82 2.36 1.39
CA ARG A 94 10.36 3.69 1.06
C ARG A 94 10.60 4.49 2.33
N ASP A 95 11.81 5.03 2.47
CA ASP A 95 12.24 5.86 3.59
C ASP A 95 12.90 7.15 3.09
N PRO A 96 12.42 8.36 3.46
CA PRO A 96 11.22 8.60 4.26
C PRO A 96 9.93 8.13 3.56
N SER A 97 8.92 7.77 4.35
CA SER A 97 7.63 7.38 3.78
C SER A 97 7.00 8.54 2.99
N PRO A 98 6.17 8.28 1.97
CA PRO A 98 5.48 9.34 1.23
C PRO A 98 4.69 10.32 2.13
N LEU A 99 4.14 9.81 3.24
CA LEU A 99 3.49 10.65 4.24
C LEU A 99 4.50 11.54 4.98
N ALA A 100 5.66 11.01 5.37
CA ALA A 100 6.69 11.78 6.04
C ALA A 100 7.27 12.88 5.14
N GLU A 101 7.50 12.59 3.85
CA GLU A 101 7.89 13.60 2.85
C GLU A 101 6.85 14.71 2.77
N ARG A 102 5.57 14.36 2.65
CA ARG A 102 4.47 15.32 2.57
C ARG A 102 4.34 16.15 3.85
N CYS A 103 4.53 15.56 5.02
CA CYS A 103 4.56 16.30 6.29
C CYS A 103 5.72 17.29 6.36
N ALA A 104 6.88 16.97 5.77
CA ALA A 104 8.02 17.88 5.72
C ALA A 104 7.81 19.05 4.74
N GLU A 105 7.07 18.82 3.66
CA GLU A 105 6.72 19.86 2.67
C GLU A 105 5.58 20.78 3.15
N LEU A 106 4.66 20.26 3.96
CA LEU A 106 3.50 21.02 4.45
C LEU A 106 3.83 21.80 5.74
N GLY A 107 3.57 23.11 5.71
CA GLY A 107 3.65 23.99 6.88
C GLY A 107 2.27 24.44 7.40
N GLY A 108 2.24 24.94 8.64
CA GLY A 108 1.13 25.70 9.19
C GLY A 108 -0.22 24.97 9.18
N CYS A 109 -1.25 25.61 8.64
CA CYS A 109 -2.62 25.07 8.63
C CYS A 109 -2.75 23.79 7.79
N GLU A 110 -1.94 23.60 6.76
CA GLU A 110 -2.04 22.42 5.89
C GLU A 110 -1.55 21.14 6.57
N LEU A 111 -0.51 21.23 7.41
CA LEU A 111 -0.10 20.11 8.26
C LEU A 111 -1.20 19.75 9.27
N GLN A 112 -1.85 20.74 9.88
CA GLN A 112 -2.97 20.48 10.80
C GLN A 112 -4.16 19.82 10.10
N ARG A 113 -4.43 20.16 8.84
CA ARG A 113 -5.47 19.52 8.03
C ARG A 113 -5.11 18.07 7.72
N LEU A 114 -3.87 17.81 7.32
CA LEU A 114 -3.35 16.46 7.08
C LEU A 114 -3.41 15.58 8.34
N MET A 115 -3.07 16.12 9.52
CA MET A 115 -3.16 15.36 10.77
C MET A 115 -4.61 15.05 11.21
N ARG A 116 -5.59 15.89 10.84
CA ARG A 116 -7.00 15.64 11.17
C ARG A 116 -7.67 14.66 10.21
N CYS A 117 -7.22 14.63 8.96
CA CYS A 117 -7.72 13.73 7.92
C CYS A 117 -6.56 13.42 6.97
N PRO A 118 -5.75 12.40 7.27
CA PRO A 118 -4.71 11.96 6.36
C PRO A 118 -5.39 11.45 5.08
N VAL A 119 -5.13 12.14 3.96
CA VAL A 119 -5.57 11.76 2.61
C VAL A 119 -4.66 10.71 2.02
#